data_AF-A0A0Q4FMS7-F1
#
_entry.id   AF-A0A0Q4FMS7-F1
#
_cell.length_a   1.000
_cell.length_b   1.000
_cell.length_c   1.000
_cell.angle_alpha   90.00
_cell.angle_beta   90.00
_cell.angle_gamma   90.00
#
_symmetry.space_group_name_H-M   'P 1'
#
loop_
_entity.id
_entity.type
_entity.pdbx_description
1 polymer ?
#
loop_
_entity_poly.entity_id
_entity_poly.type
_entity_poly.pdbx_seq_one_letter_code
_entity_poly.pdbx_strand_id
1 'polypeptide(L)'
;MGIKRYELSEAQWSRVASLIPGKAADPGRTGSDNRLFVNGCLWVLRSGAHWCDLPERYGKWKTVHRRFSRWCHAGVWERVFEALTADRDNLYLMIDSTIVRAHQQAATGKGGPRIRRWGVPEAD
;
A
#
# COMPACT_ATOMS: atom_id res chain seq x y z
N MET A 1 24.67 12.01 -1.05
CA MET A 1 23.31 12.61 -1.00
C MET A 1 22.43 11.65 -0.22
N GLY A 2 22.03 12.02 1.01
CA GLY A 2 21.34 11.10 1.91
C GLY A 2 19.97 10.68 1.39
N ILE A 3 19.63 9.39 1.55
CA ILE A 3 18.31 8.87 1.22
C ILE A 3 17.29 9.59 2.10
N LYS A 4 16.35 10.31 1.49
CA LYS A 4 15.19 10.84 2.24
C LYS A 4 14.37 9.64 2.72
N ARG A 5 14.10 9.59 4.02
CA ARG A 5 13.44 8.45 4.73
C ARG A 5 12.22 7.87 4.00
N TYR A 6 11.49 8.68 3.24
CA TYR A 6 10.23 8.31 2.60
C TYR A 6 10.29 8.20 1.07
N GLU A 7 11.47 8.31 0.46
CA GLU A 7 11.63 8.30 -0.99
C GLU A 7 12.39 7.06 -1.47
N LEU A 8 12.17 6.66 -2.72
CA LEU A 8 12.92 5.58 -3.36
C LEU A 8 14.32 6.07 -3.77
N SER A 9 15.32 5.21 -3.56
CA SER A 9 16.65 5.41 -4.15
C SER A 9 16.61 5.26 -5.67
N GLU A 10 17.63 5.75 -6.37
CA GLU A 10 17.75 5.58 -7.83
C GLU A 10 17.70 4.10 -8.24
N ALA A 11 18.41 3.25 -7.50
CA ALA A 11 18.48 1.82 -7.79
C ALA A 11 17.10 1.14 -7.70
N GLN A 12 16.30 1.50 -6.68
CA GLN A 12 14.94 1.01 -6.55
C GLN A 12 14.03 1.55 -7.63
N TRP A 13 14.13 2.86 -7.90
CA TRP A 13 13.31 3.51 -8.90
C TRP A 13 13.50 2.87 -10.27
N SER A 14 14.75 2.60 -10.67
CA SER A 14 15.08 1.95 -11.94
C SER A 14 14.35 0.62 -12.16
N ARG A 15 14.17 -0.17 -11.10
CA ARG A 15 13.47 -1.47 -11.17
C ARG A 15 11.96 -1.34 -11.36
N VAL A 16 11.33 -0.38 -10.67
CA VAL A 16 9.86 -0.22 -10.70
C VAL A 16 9.39 0.70 -11.82
N ALA A 17 10.27 1.56 -12.35
CA ALA A 17 9.93 2.53 -13.38
C ALA A 17 9.31 1.87 -14.62
N SER A 18 9.75 0.66 -14.98
CA SER A 18 9.21 -0.09 -16.12
C SER A 18 7.79 -0.63 -15.87
N LEU A 19 7.38 -0.84 -14.62
CA LEU A 19 6.09 -1.43 -14.24
C LEU A 19 4.98 -0.39 -14.10
N ILE A 20 5.37 0.88 -13.97
CA ILE A 20 4.47 1.98 -13.69
C ILE A 20 3.78 2.48 -14.97
N PRO A 21 2.44 2.57 -14.99
CA PRO A 21 1.69 3.12 -16.13
C PRO A 21 1.63 4.64 -16.13
N GLY A 22 1.37 5.21 -17.31
CA GLY A 22 1.29 6.66 -17.53
C GLY A 22 2.64 7.28 -17.85
N LYS A 23 3.53 6.53 -18.51
CA LYS A 23 4.71 7.06 -19.20
C LYS A 23 4.29 7.80 -20.47
N ALA A 24 5.19 8.58 -21.03
CA ALA A 24 4.93 9.32 -22.28
C ALA A 24 4.54 8.40 -23.45
N ALA A 25 4.99 7.14 -23.44
CA ALA A 25 4.68 6.15 -24.46
C ALA A 25 3.35 5.40 -24.22
N ASP A 26 2.72 5.55 -23.05
CA ASP A 26 1.51 4.81 -22.72
C ASP A 26 0.26 5.53 -23.25
N PRO A 27 -0.75 4.80 -23.77
CA PRO A 27 -2.00 5.40 -24.19
C PRO A 27 -2.76 6.01 -22.99
N GLY A 28 -3.30 7.22 -23.18
CA GLY A 28 -4.09 7.94 -22.19
C GLY A 28 -3.34 9.11 -21.54
N ARG A 29 -3.77 9.52 -20.34
CA ARG A 29 -3.21 10.69 -19.66
C ARG A 29 -1.87 10.35 -19.00
N THR A 30 -0.79 10.87 -19.56
CA THR A 30 0.57 10.82 -18.99
C THR A 30 0.62 11.52 -17.63
N GLY A 31 1.23 10.87 -16.64
CA GLY A 31 1.54 11.51 -15.37
C GLY A 31 2.74 12.44 -15.55
N SER A 32 2.65 13.70 -15.11
CA SER A 32 3.73 14.68 -15.29
C SER A 32 5.04 14.25 -14.64
N ASP A 33 4.97 13.63 -13.45
CA ASP A 33 6.11 12.99 -12.80
C ASP A 33 5.63 11.76 -12.01
N ASN A 34 6.00 10.58 -12.50
CA ASN A 34 5.62 9.31 -11.88
C ASN A 34 6.41 9.03 -10.60
N ARG A 35 7.65 9.49 -10.53
CA ARG A 35 8.50 9.27 -9.36
C ARG A 35 8.04 10.12 -8.20
N LEU A 36 7.76 11.40 -8.46
CA LEU A 36 7.23 12.31 -7.45
C LEU A 36 5.91 11.80 -6.89
N PHE A 37 5.04 11.28 -7.76
CA PHE A 37 3.78 10.66 -7.36
C PHE A 37 4.00 9.43 -6.46
N VAL A 38 4.87 8.50 -6.83
CA VAL A 38 5.16 7.30 -6.03
C VAL A 38 5.78 7.68 -4.69
N ASN A 39 6.73 8.62 -4.67
CA ASN A 39 7.31 9.14 -3.43
C ASN A 39 6.25 9.79 -2.52
N GLY A 40 5.28 10.52 -3.09
CA GLY A 40 4.16 11.07 -2.32
C GLY A 40 3.28 9.99 -1.70
N CYS A 41 3.00 8.91 -2.43
CA CYS A 41 2.27 7.77 -1.89
C CYS A 41 3.06 7.09 -0.76
N LEU A 42 4.36 6.83 -0.97
CA LEU A 42 5.23 6.24 0.05
C LEU A 42 5.35 7.10 1.30
N TRP A 43 5.33 8.43 1.16
CA TRP A 43 5.31 9.33 2.30
C TRP A 43 4.06 9.12 3.16
N VAL A 44 2.88 9.06 2.56
CA VAL A 44 1.61 8.81 3.29
C VAL A 44 1.64 7.42 3.93
N LEU A 45 2.00 6.39 3.16
CA LEU A 45 2.01 5.00 3.64
C LEU A 45 3.00 4.77 4.78
N ARG A 46 4.21 5.35 4.71
CA ARG A 46 5.24 5.18 5.75
C ARG A 46 5.05 6.08 6.97
N SER A 47 4.40 7.23 6.81
CA SER A 47 4.14 8.13 7.94
C SER A 47 2.84 7.80 8.67
N GLY A 48 1.90 7.12 8.01
CA GLY A 48 0.54 6.90 8.50
C GLY A 48 -0.31 8.17 8.55
N ALA A 49 0.16 9.29 7.99
CA ALA A 49 -0.57 10.55 7.97
C ALA A 49 -1.84 10.45 7.10
N HIS A 50 -2.81 11.33 7.35
CA HIS A 50 -3.97 11.43 6.47
C HIS A 50 -3.55 11.95 5.10
N TRP A 51 -4.23 11.52 4.04
CA TRP A 51 -3.99 12.03 2.68
C TRP A 51 -4.07 13.56 2.60
N CYS A 52 -4.96 14.19 3.37
CA CYS A 52 -5.10 15.65 3.42
C CYS A 52 -3.83 16.37 3.88
N ASP A 53 -2.97 15.69 4.65
CA ASP A 53 -1.71 16.23 5.18
C ASP A 53 -0.53 15.99 4.24
N LEU A 54 -0.77 15.44 3.04
CA LEU A 54 0.26 15.23 2.04
C LEU A 54 0.95 16.57 1.73
N PRO A 55 2.28 16.66 1.88
CA PRO A 55 3.02 17.87 1.57
C PRO A 55 2.84 18.29 0.11
N GLU A 56 2.62 19.59 -0.12
CA GLU A 56 2.34 20.14 -1.46
C GLU A 56 3.44 19.85 -2.49
N ARG A 57 4.67 19.60 -2.04
CA ARG A 57 5.80 19.18 -2.91
C ARG A 57 5.50 17.90 -3.71
N TYR A 58 4.59 17.05 -3.25
CA TYR A 58 4.17 15.83 -3.96
C TYR A 58 2.92 16.05 -4.83
N GLY A 59 2.36 17.26 -4.82
CA GLY A 59 1.16 17.65 -5.54
C GLY A 59 -0.11 17.68 -4.68
N LYS A 60 -1.23 18.03 -5.31
CA LYS A 60 -2.53 18.16 -4.63
C LYS A 60 -3.03 16.80 -4.15
N TRP A 61 -3.28 16.68 -2.85
CA TRP A 61 -3.66 15.41 -2.22
C TRP A 61 -4.83 14.70 -2.90
N LYS A 62 -5.89 15.43 -3.31
CA LYS A 62 -7.07 14.84 -3.97
C LYS A 62 -6.71 14.13 -5.27
N THR A 63 -5.77 14.71 -6.02
CA THR A 63 -5.29 14.16 -7.29
C THR A 63 -4.43 12.92 -7.05
N VAL A 64 -3.53 13.00 -6.06
CA VAL A 64 -2.66 11.89 -5.67
C VAL A 64 -3.50 10.71 -5.16
N HIS A 65 -4.41 10.94 -4.22
CA HIS A 65 -5.28 9.91 -3.67
C HIS A 65 -6.15 9.23 -4.75
N ARG A 66 -6.73 10.02 -5.67
CA ARG A 66 -7.54 9.46 -6.77
C ARG A 66 -6.69 8.58 -7.70
N ARG A 67 -5.47 9.01 -8.02
CA ARG A 67 -4.55 8.22 -8.85
C ARG A 67 -4.09 6.96 -8.11
N PHE A 68 -3.78 7.08 -6.83
CA PHE A 68 -3.42 5.96 -5.96
C PHE A 68 -4.52 4.90 -5.96
N SER A 69 -5.77 5.30 -5.67
CA SER A 69 -6.93 4.41 -5.66
C SER A 69 -7.12 3.72 -7.02
N ARG A 70 -7.00 4.44 -8.13
CA ARG A 70 -7.08 3.84 -9.48
C ARG A 70 -5.99 2.78 -9.70
N TRP A 71 -4.78 2.99 -9.19
CA TRP A 71 -3.69 2.02 -9.28
C TRP A 71 -3.90 0.80 -8.39
N CYS A 72 -4.52 0.95 -7.22
CA CYS A 72 -4.95 -0.19 -6.40
C CYS A 72 -5.95 -1.06 -7.16
N HIS A 73 -7.01 -0.46 -7.72
CA HIS A 73 -8.01 -1.21 -8.50
C HIS A 73 -7.43 -1.88 -9.75
N ALA A 74 -6.37 -1.30 -10.33
CA ALA A 74 -5.71 -1.81 -11.52
C ALA A 74 -4.56 -2.79 -11.24
N GLY A 75 -4.34 -3.21 -9.99
CA GLY A 75 -3.28 -4.17 -9.66
C GLY A 75 -1.84 -3.64 -9.87
N VAL A 76 -1.66 -2.32 -9.90
CA VAL A 76 -0.34 -1.72 -10.20
C VAL A 76 0.57 -1.81 -8.98
N TRP A 77 0.04 -1.56 -7.79
CA TRP A 77 0.83 -1.54 -6.56
C TRP A 77 1.36 -2.94 -6.23
N GLU A 78 0.55 -3.98 -6.44
CA GLU A 78 0.91 -5.37 -6.26
C GLU A 78 2.14 -5.74 -7.09
N ARG A 79 2.14 -5.40 -8.39
CA ARG A 79 3.29 -5.62 -9.28
C ARG A 79 4.53 -4.84 -8.85
N VAL A 80 4.35 -3.61 -8.39
CA VAL A 80 5.45 -2.77 -7.89
C VAL A 80 6.04 -3.36 -6.61
N PHE A 81 5.21 -3.84 -5.68
CA PHE A 81 5.66 -4.48 -4.45
C PHE A 81 6.41 -5.77 -4.73
N GLU A 82 5.88 -6.64 -5.59
CA GLU A 82 6.51 -7.89 -5.99
C GLU A 82 7.94 -7.66 -6.52
N ALA A 83 8.11 -6.66 -7.39
CA ALA A 83 9.41 -6.29 -7.94
C ALA A 83 10.39 -5.71 -6.91
N LEU A 84 9.88 -5.08 -5.84
CA LEU A 84 10.71 -4.53 -4.76
C LEU A 84 11.07 -5.58 -3.71
N THR A 85 10.20 -6.55 -3.43
CA THR A 85 10.44 -7.65 -2.47
C THR A 85 11.51 -8.66 -2.93
N ALA A 86 11.90 -8.63 -4.20
CA ALA A 86 12.98 -9.46 -4.73
C ALA A 86 14.38 -9.07 -4.20
N ASP A 87 14.53 -7.90 -3.55
CA ASP A 87 15.77 -7.50 -2.90
C ASP A 87 15.87 -8.07 -1.47
N ARG A 88 17.08 -8.44 -1.02
CA ARG A 88 17.32 -9.00 0.33
C ARG A 88 17.56 -7.92 1.39
N ASP A 89 17.95 -6.70 0.98
CA ASP A 89 18.16 -5.55 1.86
C ASP A 89 16.85 -4.81 2.15
N ASN A 90 15.88 -5.59 2.62
CA ASN A 90 14.48 -5.25 2.86
C ASN A 90 14.22 -4.22 3.98
N LEU A 91 15.04 -3.17 4.05
CA LEU A 91 14.80 -1.95 4.84
C LEU A 91 13.50 -1.23 4.42
N TYR A 92 12.91 -1.64 3.29
CA TYR A 92 11.61 -1.18 2.78
C TYR A 92 10.43 -2.04 3.25
N LEU A 93 10.68 -3.27 3.73
CA LEU A 93 9.72 -4.01 4.54
C LEU A 93 9.78 -3.47 5.97
N MET A 94 9.33 -2.24 6.16
CA MET A 94 8.53 -2.01 7.35
C MET A 94 7.16 -2.61 7.02
N ILE A 95 7.06 -3.93 7.23
CA ILE A 95 5.77 -4.59 7.44
C ILE A 95 5.20 -3.86 8.64
N ASP A 96 4.17 -3.05 8.43
CA ASP A 96 3.34 -2.56 9.52
C ASP A 96 2.99 -3.80 10.35
N SER A 97 3.49 -3.86 11.59
CA SER A 97 2.90 -4.75 12.58
C SER A 97 1.41 -4.45 12.54
N THR A 98 0.59 -5.40 12.10
CA THR A 98 -0.87 -5.28 12.18
C THR A 98 -1.24 -5.29 13.66
N ILE A 99 -1.12 -4.14 14.33
CA ILE A 99 -1.71 -3.92 15.64
C ILE A 99 -3.18 -3.60 15.37
N VAL A 100 -3.97 -4.66 15.23
CA VAL A 100 -5.41 -4.53 15.46
C VAL A 100 -5.55 -4.28 16.95
N ARG A 101 -5.87 -3.04 17.36
CA ARG A 101 -6.35 -2.80 18.72
C ARG A 101 -7.66 -3.57 18.87
N ALA A 102 -7.59 -4.74 19.47
CA ALA A 102 -8.76 -5.45 19.90
C ALA A 102 -9.43 -4.63 21.02
N HIS A 103 -10.75 -4.50 20.99
CA HIS A 103 -11.48 -3.92 22.13
C HIS A 103 -11.10 -4.69 23.40
N GLN A 104 -11.02 -4.06 24.56
CA GLN A 104 -10.59 -4.71 25.81
C GLN A 104 -11.35 -6.01 26.13
N GLN A 105 -12.57 -6.17 25.62
CA GLN A 105 -13.40 -7.38 25.75
C GLN A 105 -12.98 -8.54 24.82
N ALA A 106 -12.14 -8.31 23.81
CA ALA A 106 -11.62 -9.35 22.94
C ALA A 106 -10.53 -10.21 23.61
N ALA A 107 -9.90 -9.73 24.68
CA ALA A 107 -8.89 -10.46 25.45
C ALA A 107 -9.48 -11.57 26.35
N THR A 108 -10.81 -11.61 26.52
CA THR A 108 -11.51 -12.58 27.38
C THR A 108 -12.44 -13.48 26.59
N GLY A 109 -11.95 -14.05 25.49
CA GLY A 109 -12.64 -15.15 24.83
C GLY A 109 -12.54 -16.45 25.64
N LYS A 110 -13.45 -16.69 26.58
CA LYS A 110 -13.76 -18.09 26.97
C LYS A 110 -14.33 -18.75 25.72
N GLY A 111 -13.64 -19.75 25.19
CA GLY A 111 -14.01 -20.48 23.97
C GLY A 111 -15.52 -20.68 23.90
N GLY A 112 -16.15 -19.97 22.96
CA GLY A 112 -17.61 -20.01 22.80
C GLY A 112 -18.08 -21.43 22.52
N PRO A 113 -19.34 -21.76 22.86
CA PRO A 113 -19.88 -23.10 22.65
C PRO A 113 -19.76 -23.50 21.17
N ARG A 114 -19.37 -24.75 20.91
CA ARG A 114 -19.37 -25.36 19.56
C ARG A 114 -20.78 -25.20 18.98
N ILE A 115 -20.96 -24.23 18.09
CA ILE A 115 -22.24 -23.98 17.44
C ILE A 115 -22.64 -25.23 16.64
N ARG A 116 -23.69 -25.92 17.09
CA ARG A 116 -24.44 -26.89 16.29
C ARG A 116 -25.18 -26.09 15.23
N ARG A 117 -24.93 -26.36 13.94
CA ARG A 117 -25.69 -25.72 12.86
C ARG A 117 -27.15 -26.18 12.95
N TRP A 118 -28.07 -25.22 12.95
CA TRP A 118 -29.51 -25.47 12.94
C TRP A 118 -29.90 -26.17 11.62
N GLY A 119 -30.68 -27.26 11.69
CA GLY A 119 -31.27 -27.91 10.51
C GLY A 119 -30.64 -29.24 10.03
N VAL A 120 -29.86 -29.95 10.86
CA VAL A 120 -29.38 -31.31 10.52
C VAL A 120 -30.26 -32.35 11.24
N PRO A 121 -31.00 -33.23 10.53
CA PRO A 121 -31.73 -34.33 11.16
C PRO A 121 -30.77 -35.38 11.73
N GLU A 122 -31.13 -36.01 12.85
CA GLU A 122 -30.46 -37.24 13.31
C GLU A 122 -30.73 -38.35 12.30
N ALA A 123 -29.67 -39.04 11.88
CA ALA A 123 -29.79 -40.33 11.21
C ALA A 123 -29.74 -41.40 12.30
N ASP A 124 -30.76 -42.25 12.35
CA ASP A 124 -30.82 -43.46 13.19
C ASP A 124 -29.71 -44.47 12.81
#